data_AF-A0A6I7R2T7-F1
#
_entry.id   AF-A0A6I7R2T7-F1
#
_cell.length_a   1.000
_cell.length_b   1.000
_cell.length_c   1.000
_cell.angle_alpha   90.00
_cell.angle_beta   90.00
_cell.angle_gamma   90.00
#
_symmetry.space_group_name_H-M   'P 1'
#
loop_
_entity.id
_entity.type
_entity.pdbx_description
1 polymer ?
#
loop_
_entity_poly.entity_id
_entity_poly.type
_entity_poly.pdbx_seq_one_letter_code
_entity_poly.pdbx_strand_id
1 'polypeptide(L)'
;MKQILHKILNKKTNIFTGFSYLFYNSKRNWSPPVVDNFDEIIINHIQPKNEFTFIQIGSNNGMSNDPLYDYIKKNKCKGVLIEPVSYLFKQLIANYKGVEGVYFENIAVSNTNSEKEFYIIKESDDDSLPIWYNQISSFKLETILTHKDYIPNIEQLITKQITPTITFHSIIEKYKFDELDILTIDTEGYDFEIIKTINFNVITPSVLIFENKHLTKSDYKKCLKIMKKHYLSIKENLTGDTICYDIR
;
A
#
# COMPACT_ATOMS: atom_id res chain seq x y z
N MET A 1 8.97 -18.83 26.56
CA MET A 1 9.68 -17.54 26.38
C MET A 1 9.53 -16.93 24.98
N LYS A 2 9.74 -17.67 23.87
CA LYS A 2 9.54 -17.14 22.50
C LYS A 2 8.09 -16.71 22.16
N GLN A 3 7.08 -17.39 22.69
CA GLN A 3 5.67 -17.06 22.45
C GLN A 3 5.16 -15.82 23.21
N ILE A 4 5.78 -15.47 24.34
CA ILE A 4 5.37 -14.29 25.13
C ILE A 4 6.00 -13.00 24.55
N LEU A 5 7.20 -13.09 23.96
CA LEU A 5 7.80 -11.94 23.25
C LEU A 5 7.00 -11.54 22.00
N HIS A 6 6.38 -12.47 21.28
CA HIS A 6 5.58 -12.14 20.09
C HIS A 6 4.30 -11.36 20.40
N LYS A 7 3.76 -11.47 21.62
CA LYS A 7 2.57 -10.73 22.05
C LYS A 7 2.85 -9.24 22.36
N ILE A 8 4.13 -8.87 22.50
CA ILE A 8 4.58 -7.53 22.92
C ILE A 8 5.32 -6.79 21.78
N LEU A 9 5.70 -7.49 20.71
CA LEU A 9 6.40 -6.90 19.56
C LEU A 9 5.40 -6.18 18.64
N ASN A 10 5.07 -4.96 19.05
CA ASN A 10 4.49 -3.93 18.20
C ASN A 10 5.40 -3.74 16.96
N LYS A 11 4.85 -3.49 15.75
CA LYS A 11 5.61 -3.15 14.52
C LYS A 11 6.65 -2.03 14.74
N LYS A 12 6.57 -1.29 15.86
CA LYS A 12 7.50 -0.24 16.32
C LYS A 12 8.81 -0.72 16.96
N THR A 13 9.02 -2.00 17.25
CA THR A 13 10.35 -2.42 17.75
C THR A 13 11.37 -2.46 16.60
N ASN A 14 12.20 -1.41 16.50
CA ASN A 14 13.31 -1.21 15.56
C ASN A 14 14.23 -2.44 15.34
N ILE A 15 14.25 -3.38 16.28
CA ILE A 15 15.06 -4.60 16.21
C ILE A 15 14.47 -5.59 15.18
N PHE A 16 13.15 -5.75 15.13
CA PHE A 16 12.50 -6.74 14.27
C PHE A 16 12.43 -6.29 12.80
N THR A 17 12.12 -5.02 12.57
CA THR A 17 12.17 -4.39 11.25
C THR A 17 13.60 -4.41 10.68
N GLY A 18 14.61 -4.16 11.52
CA GLY A 18 16.02 -4.25 11.14
C GLY A 18 16.45 -5.66 10.70
N PHE A 19 16.05 -6.72 11.40
CA PHE A 19 16.38 -8.10 11.02
C PHE A 19 15.68 -8.56 9.73
N SER A 20 14.40 -8.23 9.56
CA SER A 20 13.68 -8.48 8.31
C SER A 20 14.38 -7.75 7.16
N TYR A 21 14.59 -6.44 7.30
CA TYR A 21 15.28 -5.62 6.30
C TYR A 21 16.67 -6.18 5.93
N LEU A 22 17.52 -6.52 6.90
CA LEU A 22 18.85 -7.09 6.66
C LEU A 22 18.80 -8.44 5.94
N PHE A 23 17.85 -9.30 6.31
CA PHE A 23 17.66 -10.60 5.66
C PHE A 23 17.23 -10.45 4.19
N TYR A 24 16.29 -9.53 3.91
CA TYR A 24 15.84 -9.23 2.55
C TYR A 24 16.90 -8.48 1.71
N ASN A 25 17.68 -7.57 2.30
CA ASN A 25 18.62 -6.69 1.58
C ASN A 25 20.06 -7.21 1.46
N SER A 26 20.52 -8.13 2.32
CA SER A 26 21.89 -8.68 2.30
C SER A 26 22.36 -9.32 0.98
N LYS A 27 21.48 -9.43 -0.02
CA LYS A 27 21.72 -10.09 -1.31
C LYS A 27 21.37 -9.21 -2.53
N ARG A 28 21.30 -7.89 -2.39
CA ARG A 28 21.12 -6.93 -3.51
C ARG A 28 22.46 -6.25 -3.81
N ASN A 29 22.85 -6.16 -5.09
CA ASN A 29 24.08 -5.47 -5.52
C ASN A 29 23.99 -3.94 -5.36
N TRP A 30 22.77 -3.40 -5.33
CA TRP A 30 22.46 -2.00 -5.07
C TRP A 30 21.02 -1.89 -4.60
N SER A 31 20.76 -1.07 -3.60
CA SER A 31 19.44 -0.70 -3.10
C SER A 31 19.37 0.83 -2.99
N PRO A 32 18.18 1.45 -3.15
CA PRO A 32 17.95 2.82 -2.73
C PRO A 32 18.36 3.04 -1.26
N PRO A 33 18.76 4.26 -0.89
CA PRO A 33 19.09 4.57 0.49
C PRO A 33 17.85 4.47 1.38
N VAL A 34 18.06 3.98 2.60
CA VAL A 34 17.02 3.84 3.61
C VAL A 34 16.83 5.15 4.35
N VAL A 35 15.60 5.56 4.54
CA VAL A 35 15.21 6.72 5.33
C VAL A 35 14.02 6.37 6.23
N ASP A 36 13.84 7.12 7.30
CA ASP A 36 12.70 7.03 8.22
C ASP A 36 11.74 8.22 8.08
N ASN A 37 12.03 9.18 7.19
CA ASN A 37 11.31 10.43 7.05
C ASN A 37 10.32 10.46 5.85
N PHE A 38 9.61 9.36 5.57
CA PHE A 38 8.59 9.32 4.51
C PHE A 38 7.53 10.41 4.71
N ASP A 39 7.09 10.62 5.96
CA ASP A 39 6.12 11.66 6.32
C ASP A 39 6.62 13.06 5.95
N GLU A 40 7.89 13.37 6.20
CA GLU A 40 8.48 14.67 5.83
C GLU A 40 8.50 14.86 4.31
N ILE A 41 8.85 13.80 3.56
CA ILE A 41 8.84 13.84 2.09
C ILE A 41 7.41 14.11 1.59
N ILE A 42 6.40 13.41 2.13
CA ILE A 42 4.99 13.62 1.77
C ILE A 42 4.56 15.06 2.09
N ILE A 43 4.81 15.53 3.31
CA ILE A 43 4.47 16.87 3.78
C ILE A 43 5.06 17.94 2.86
N ASN A 44 6.33 17.81 2.47
CA ASN A 44 6.98 18.80 1.60
C ASN A 44 6.34 18.91 0.22
N HIS A 45 5.61 17.89 -0.24
CA HIS A 45 4.85 17.93 -1.48
C HIS A 45 3.42 18.44 -1.31
N ILE A 46 2.81 18.23 -0.14
CA ILE A 46 1.44 18.68 0.17
C ILE A 46 1.40 20.14 0.64
N GLN A 47 2.24 20.53 1.60
CA GLN A 47 2.16 21.84 2.29
C GLN A 47 2.17 23.07 1.38
N PRO A 48 2.94 23.10 0.26
CA PRO A 48 2.92 24.25 -0.64
C PRO A 48 1.60 24.41 -1.42
N LYS A 49 0.68 23.44 -1.35
CA LYS A 49 -0.55 23.40 -2.14
C LYS A 49 -1.77 23.78 -1.28
N ASN A 50 -2.71 24.52 -1.89
CA ASN A 50 -4.01 24.81 -1.30
C ASN A 50 -4.96 23.59 -1.32
N GLU A 51 -4.77 22.69 -2.26
CA GLU A 51 -5.49 21.43 -2.43
C GLU A 51 -4.52 20.43 -3.10
N PHE A 52 -4.49 19.18 -2.64
CA PHE A 52 -3.68 18.14 -3.25
C PHE A 52 -4.55 17.00 -3.80
N THR A 53 -4.06 16.34 -4.85
CA THR A 53 -4.74 15.17 -5.44
C THR A 53 -4.07 13.87 -5.02
N PHE A 54 -4.87 12.83 -4.71
CA PHE A 54 -4.30 11.54 -4.34
C PHE A 54 -5.11 10.34 -4.81
N ILE A 55 -4.44 9.21 -4.96
CA ILE A 55 -5.04 7.89 -5.13
C ILE A 55 -4.31 6.95 -4.18
N GLN A 56 -5.07 6.19 -3.41
CA GLN A 56 -4.54 5.15 -2.52
C GLN A 56 -5.18 3.82 -2.85
N ILE A 57 -4.33 2.87 -3.20
CA ILE A 57 -4.70 1.51 -3.60
C ILE A 57 -4.32 0.57 -2.46
N GLY A 58 -5.30 -0.12 -1.89
CA GLY A 58 -5.11 -0.95 -0.69
C GLY A 58 -5.23 -0.12 0.58
N SER A 59 -6.33 0.62 0.72
CA SER A 59 -6.53 1.56 1.83
C SER A 59 -6.77 0.89 3.18
N ASN A 60 -7.07 -0.41 3.24
CA ASN A 60 -7.55 -1.07 4.46
C ASN A 60 -8.74 -0.29 5.07
N ASN A 61 -8.76 -0.13 6.39
CA ASN A 61 -9.66 0.75 7.12
C ASN A 61 -9.25 2.24 7.05
N GLY A 62 -8.14 2.55 6.37
CA GLY A 62 -7.59 3.88 6.13
C GLY A 62 -7.16 4.63 7.38
N MET A 63 -6.83 3.92 8.46
CA MET A 63 -6.24 4.49 9.69
C MET A 63 -4.98 3.75 10.10
N SER A 64 -5.03 2.41 10.07
CA SER A 64 -3.96 1.55 10.60
C SER A 64 -2.73 1.59 9.70
N ASN A 65 -1.64 2.21 10.16
CA ASN A 65 -0.39 2.38 9.39
C ASN A 65 -0.58 3.13 8.06
N ASP A 66 -1.58 4.00 7.97
CA ASP A 66 -1.86 4.78 6.77
C ASP A 66 -1.08 6.11 6.81
N PRO A 67 -0.12 6.35 5.90
CA PRO A 67 0.66 7.58 5.89
C PRO A 67 -0.15 8.82 5.46
N LEU A 68 -1.34 8.66 4.86
CA LEU A 68 -2.13 9.77 4.35
C LEU A 68 -3.31 10.16 5.24
N TYR A 69 -3.74 9.30 6.17
CA TYR A 69 -4.95 9.52 6.99
C TYR A 69 -5.03 10.92 7.60
N ASP A 70 -3.96 11.32 8.31
CA ASP A 70 -3.89 12.60 8.99
C ASP A 70 -3.90 13.78 8.02
N TYR A 71 -3.25 13.65 6.86
CA TYR A 71 -3.17 14.71 5.87
C TYR A 71 -4.49 14.90 5.14
N ILE A 72 -5.18 13.81 4.80
CA ILE A 72 -6.50 13.85 4.16
C ILE A 72 -7.52 14.51 5.09
N LYS A 73 -7.47 14.22 6.40
CA LYS A 73 -8.39 14.80 7.40
C LYS A 73 -8.17 16.29 7.66
N LYS A 74 -6.94 16.79 7.50
CA LYS A 74 -6.54 18.15 7.91
C LYS A 74 -6.45 19.15 6.76
N ASN A 75 -6.46 18.68 5.51
CA ASN A 75 -6.22 19.52 4.35
C ASN A 75 -7.33 19.35 3.31
N LYS A 76 -7.50 20.37 2.47
CA LYS A 76 -8.35 20.26 1.29
C LYS A 76 -7.70 19.29 0.31
N CYS A 77 -8.47 18.33 -0.18
CA CYS A 77 -7.96 17.33 -1.12
C CYS A 77 -9.04 16.88 -2.10
N LYS A 78 -8.58 16.28 -3.20
CA LYS A 78 -9.42 15.51 -4.12
C LYS A 78 -8.78 14.14 -4.30
N GLY A 79 -9.42 13.07 -3.86
CA GLY A 79 -8.78 11.75 -3.98
C GLY A 79 -9.70 10.56 -3.92
N VAL A 80 -9.12 9.38 -4.15
CA VAL A 80 -9.84 8.10 -4.13
C VAL A 80 -9.12 7.14 -3.21
N LEU A 81 -9.86 6.59 -2.23
CA LEU A 81 -9.43 5.49 -1.37
C LEU A 81 -10.05 4.18 -1.90
N ILE A 82 -9.22 3.17 -2.13
CA ILE A 82 -9.64 1.91 -2.76
C ILE A 82 -9.30 0.75 -1.83
N GLU A 83 -10.34 0.01 -1.41
CA GLU A 83 -10.19 -1.16 -0.54
C GLU A 83 -11.06 -2.32 -1.03
N PRO A 84 -10.49 -3.46 -1.46
CA PRO A 84 -11.25 -4.59 -1.99
C PRO A 84 -12.03 -5.39 -0.94
N VAL A 85 -11.56 -5.47 0.31
CA VAL A 85 -12.17 -6.28 1.36
C VAL A 85 -13.40 -5.57 1.94
N SER A 86 -14.60 -6.12 1.72
CA SER A 86 -15.85 -5.40 1.97
C SER A 86 -16.08 -4.99 3.44
N TYR A 87 -15.61 -5.77 4.43
CA TYR A 87 -15.75 -5.37 5.84
C TYR A 87 -14.80 -4.23 6.21
N LEU A 88 -13.57 -4.23 5.69
CA LEU A 88 -12.60 -3.13 5.86
C LEU A 88 -13.07 -1.88 5.12
N PHE A 89 -13.63 -2.03 3.92
CA PHE A 89 -14.21 -0.92 3.17
C PHE A 89 -15.31 -0.21 3.95
N LYS A 90 -16.18 -0.95 4.67
CA LYS A 90 -17.19 -0.34 5.53
C LYS A 90 -16.56 0.47 6.68
N GLN A 91 -15.48 -0.05 7.28
CA GLN A 91 -14.72 0.67 8.31
C GLN A 91 -14.04 1.92 7.73
N LEU A 92 -13.48 1.83 6.53
CA LEU A 92 -12.88 2.95 5.79
C LEU A 92 -13.88 4.10 5.62
N ILE A 93 -15.08 3.82 5.12
CA ILE A 93 -16.14 4.84 5.00
C ILE A 93 -16.44 5.49 6.36
N ALA A 94 -16.58 4.67 7.41
CA ALA A 94 -16.88 5.16 8.75
C ALA A 94 -15.76 6.06 9.30
N ASN A 95 -14.50 5.67 9.11
CA ASN A 95 -13.32 6.39 9.57
C ASN A 95 -13.16 7.75 8.87
N TYR A 96 -13.60 7.86 7.62
CA TYR A 96 -13.58 9.10 6.85
C TYR A 96 -14.91 9.88 6.86
N LYS A 97 -15.85 9.54 7.76
CA LYS A 97 -17.11 10.28 7.89
C LYS A 97 -16.86 11.79 8.06
N GLY A 98 -17.51 12.59 7.22
CA GLY A 98 -17.41 14.04 7.22
C GLY A 98 -16.20 14.62 6.48
N VAL A 99 -15.37 13.79 5.85
CA VAL A 99 -14.29 14.26 4.97
C VAL A 99 -14.85 14.53 3.59
N GLU A 100 -14.66 15.75 3.09
CA GLU A 100 -15.07 16.17 1.75
C GLU A 100 -13.96 15.94 0.72
N GLY A 101 -14.32 15.85 -0.56
CA GLY A 101 -13.37 15.69 -1.66
C GLY A 101 -12.78 14.28 -1.81
N VAL A 102 -13.20 13.33 -0.97
CA VAL A 102 -12.70 11.94 -1.00
C VAL A 102 -13.78 11.00 -1.52
N TYR A 103 -13.42 10.23 -2.53
CA TYR A 103 -14.22 9.14 -3.09
C TYR A 103 -13.73 7.80 -2.57
N PHE A 104 -14.61 6.79 -2.59
CA PHE A 104 -14.34 5.48 -2.04
C PHE A 104 -14.82 4.39 -2.98
N GLU A 105 -13.99 3.37 -3.18
CA GLU A 105 -14.31 2.25 -4.05
C GLU A 105 -14.05 0.89 -3.39
N ASN A 106 -15.06 0.02 -3.37
CA ASN A 106 -14.90 -1.37 -2.92
C ASN A 106 -14.51 -2.28 -4.09
N ILE A 107 -13.32 -2.05 -4.65
CA ILE A 107 -12.78 -2.74 -5.82
C ILE A 107 -11.29 -3.02 -5.62
N ALA A 108 -10.70 -3.85 -6.49
CA ALA A 108 -9.25 -4.02 -6.58
C ALA A 108 -8.70 -3.37 -7.86
N VAL A 109 -7.48 -2.83 -7.80
CA VAL A 109 -6.81 -2.34 -9.01
C VAL A 109 -6.07 -3.47 -9.69
N SER A 110 -6.28 -3.62 -11.00
CA SER A 110 -5.67 -4.67 -11.80
C SER A 110 -5.37 -4.21 -13.23
N ASN A 111 -4.86 -5.11 -14.06
CA ASN A 111 -4.58 -4.86 -15.48
C ASN A 111 -5.81 -4.90 -16.39
N THR A 112 -7.00 -5.16 -15.85
CA THR A 112 -8.24 -5.39 -16.61
C THR A 112 -9.44 -4.90 -15.81
N ASN A 113 -10.45 -4.37 -16.53
CA ASN A 113 -11.77 -4.09 -15.97
C ASN A 113 -12.59 -5.39 -16.02
N SER A 114 -12.78 -6.06 -14.89
CA SER A 114 -13.37 -7.41 -14.83
C SER A 114 -13.85 -7.74 -13.41
N GLU A 115 -14.12 -9.01 -13.13
CA GLU A 115 -14.26 -9.56 -11.79
C GLU A 115 -13.22 -10.65 -11.62
N LYS A 116 -12.54 -10.67 -10.46
CA LYS A 116 -11.51 -11.66 -10.15
C LYS A 116 -11.72 -12.26 -8.78
N GLU A 117 -11.33 -13.51 -8.65
CA GLU A 117 -11.21 -14.15 -7.34
C GLU A 117 -10.12 -13.44 -6.54
N PHE A 118 -10.43 -13.11 -5.29
CA PHE A 118 -9.56 -12.40 -4.36
C PHE A 118 -9.54 -13.14 -3.03
N TYR A 119 -8.35 -13.36 -2.48
CA TYR A 119 -8.16 -14.05 -1.21
C TYR A 119 -8.08 -13.03 -0.08
N ILE A 120 -8.83 -13.27 0.99
CA ILE A 120 -8.90 -12.39 2.16
C ILE A 120 -8.79 -13.22 3.43
N ILE A 121 -8.35 -12.60 4.52
CA ILE A 121 -8.59 -13.15 5.86
C ILE A 121 -9.99 -12.73 6.33
N LYS A 122 -10.78 -13.71 6.77
CA LYS A 122 -12.14 -13.48 7.33
C LYS A 122 -12.07 -12.55 8.53
N GLU A 123 -13.07 -11.68 8.66
CA GLU A 123 -13.27 -10.91 9.89
C GLU A 123 -13.45 -11.87 11.07
N SER A 124 -12.74 -11.61 12.15
CA SER A 124 -12.68 -12.47 13.33
C SER A 124 -12.60 -11.63 14.60
N ASP A 125 -13.37 -12.04 15.61
CA ASP A 125 -13.35 -11.48 16.97
C ASP A 125 -12.34 -12.21 17.88
N ASP A 126 -11.47 -13.06 17.32
CA ASP A 126 -10.44 -13.77 18.07
C ASP A 126 -9.30 -12.82 18.47
N ASP A 127 -9.32 -12.39 19.73
CA ASP A 127 -8.31 -11.54 20.38
C ASP A 127 -6.89 -12.14 20.40
N SER A 128 -6.73 -13.42 20.04
CA SER A 128 -5.40 -14.05 19.90
C SER A 128 -4.71 -13.70 18.57
N LEU A 129 -5.46 -13.22 17.58
CA LEU A 129 -4.92 -12.82 16.29
C LEU A 129 -4.07 -11.54 16.41
N PRO A 130 -2.98 -11.41 15.63
CA PRO A 130 -2.22 -10.17 15.61
C PRO A 130 -3.10 -8.99 15.15
N ILE A 131 -2.91 -7.80 15.72
CA ILE A 131 -3.71 -6.61 15.38
C ILE A 131 -3.75 -6.24 13.88
N TRP A 132 -2.80 -6.75 13.11
CA TRP A 132 -2.65 -6.54 11.67
C TRP A 132 -3.15 -7.73 10.82
N TYR A 133 -3.78 -8.75 11.41
CA TYR A 133 -4.21 -9.97 10.69
C TYR A 133 -5.10 -9.65 9.47
N ASN A 134 -5.95 -8.63 9.60
CA ASN A 134 -6.88 -8.17 8.58
C ASN A 134 -6.23 -7.23 7.55
N GLN A 135 -4.92 -6.96 7.65
CA GLN A 135 -4.16 -6.26 6.59
C GLN A 135 -3.75 -7.18 5.45
N ILE A 136 -4.03 -8.49 5.57
CA ILE A 136 -3.58 -9.48 4.61
C ILE A 136 -4.71 -9.82 3.63
N SER A 137 -4.55 -9.41 2.38
CA SER A 137 -5.41 -9.82 1.27
C SER A 137 -4.66 -9.74 -0.06
N SER A 138 -4.93 -10.62 -1.02
CA SER A 138 -4.18 -10.62 -2.28
C SER A 138 -4.90 -11.41 -3.39
N PHE A 139 -4.53 -11.15 -4.64
CA PHE A 139 -4.87 -12.04 -5.77
C PHE A 139 -4.09 -13.37 -5.71
N LYS A 140 -3.02 -13.44 -4.89
CA LYS A 140 -2.10 -14.56 -4.80
C LYS A 140 -2.23 -15.24 -3.45
N LEU A 141 -2.78 -16.46 -3.43
CA LEU A 141 -2.90 -17.25 -2.20
C LEU A 141 -1.53 -17.47 -1.55
N GLU A 142 -0.50 -17.72 -2.36
CA GLU A 142 0.87 -17.92 -1.89
C GLU A 142 1.42 -16.73 -1.10
N THR A 143 1.02 -15.49 -1.42
CA THR A 143 1.44 -14.30 -0.66
C THR A 143 0.85 -14.32 0.75
N ILE A 144 -0.44 -14.64 0.88
CA ILE A 144 -1.10 -14.73 2.18
C ILE A 144 -0.44 -15.81 3.04
N LEU A 145 -0.14 -16.97 2.45
CA LEU A 145 0.48 -18.10 3.15
C LEU A 145 1.90 -17.83 3.66
N THR A 146 2.57 -16.77 3.20
CA THR A 146 3.86 -16.34 3.77
C THR A 146 3.74 -15.89 5.24
N HIS A 147 2.53 -15.59 5.70
CA HIS A 147 2.26 -15.12 7.07
C HIS A 147 2.00 -16.26 8.08
N LYS A 148 2.05 -17.53 7.65
CA LYS A 148 1.76 -18.71 8.50
C LYS A 148 2.63 -18.80 9.77
N ASP A 149 3.86 -18.29 9.71
CA ASP A 149 4.79 -18.31 10.84
C ASP A 149 4.35 -17.32 11.95
N TYR A 150 3.50 -16.36 11.61
CA TYR A 150 2.96 -15.33 12.52
C TYR A 150 1.51 -15.60 12.91
N ILE A 151 0.73 -16.24 12.03
CA ILE A 151 -0.67 -16.60 12.25
C ILE A 151 -0.78 -18.12 12.08
N PRO A 152 -0.68 -18.89 13.18
CA PRO A 152 -0.85 -20.34 13.12
C PRO A 152 -2.23 -20.71 12.54
N ASN A 153 -2.26 -21.70 11.65
CA ASN A 153 -3.47 -22.14 10.96
C ASN A 153 -4.17 -21.05 10.12
N ILE A 154 -3.41 -20.08 9.59
CA ILE A 154 -3.94 -19.01 8.72
C ILE A 154 -4.81 -19.56 7.58
N GLU A 155 -4.52 -20.77 7.09
CA GLU A 155 -5.29 -21.45 6.04
C GLU A 155 -6.78 -21.59 6.37
N GLN A 156 -7.13 -21.73 7.65
CA GLN A 156 -8.52 -21.85 8.12
C GLN A 156 -9.26 -20.51 8.13
N LEU A 157 -8.49 -19.41 8.21
CA LEU A 157 -9.00 -18.04 8.23
C LEU A 157 -9.17 -17.46 6.81
N ILE A 158 -8.53 -18.07 5.81
CA ILE A 158 -8.62 -17.63 4.42
C ILE A 158 -10.01 -17.92 3.86
N THR A 159 -10.57 -16.94 3.17
CA THR A 159 -11.72 -17.12 2.28
C THR A 159 -11.47 -16.45 0.94
N LYS A 160 -12.35 -16.75 -0.01
CA LYS A 160 -12.39 -16.12 -1.33
C LYS A 160 -13.59 -15.21 -1.43
N GLN A 161 -13.44 -14.12 -2.15
CA GLN A 161 -14.53 -13.29 -2.63
C GLN A 161 -14.34 -12.97 -4.12
N ILE A 162 -15.43 -12.76 -4.84
CA ILE A 162 -15.37 -12.18 -6.18
C ILE A 162 -15.31 -10.67 -6.03
N THR A 163 -14.26 -10.07 -6.57
CA THR A 163 -13.98 -8.63 -6.43
C THR A 163 -13.97 -7.98 -7.80
N PRO A 164 -14.77 -6.92 -8.04
CA PRO A 164 -14.65 -6.12 -9.24
C PRO A 164 -13.26 -5.51 -9.33
N THR A 165 -12.70 -5.51 -10.53
CA THR A 165 -11.39 -4.92 -10.80
C THR A 165 -11.50 -3.75 -11.75
N ILE A 166 -10.66 -2.75 -11.54
CA ILE A 166 -10.53 -1.59 -12.41
C ILE A 166 -9.06 -1.37 -12.78
N THR A 167 -8.79 -0.84 -13.97
CA THR A 167 -7.44 -0.39 -14.33
C THR A 167 -7.11 0.96 -13.71
N PHE A 168 -5.83 1.22 -13.46
CA PHE A 168 -5.36 2.54 -13.03
C PHE A 168 -5.82 3.63 -14.00
N HIS A 169 -5.71 3.39 -15.31
CA HIS A 169 -6.17 4.32 -16.34
C HIS A 169 -7.67 4.65 -16.22
N SER A 170 -8.52 3.65 -16.02
CA SER A 170 -9.96 3.88 -15.84
C SER A 170 -10.29 4.67 -14.56
N ILE A 171 -9.47 4.58 -13.51
CA ILE A 171 -9.61 5.45 -12.32
C ILE A 171 -9.31 6.90 -12.68
N ILE A 172 -8.20 7.15 -13.39
CA ILE A 172 -7.82 8.49 -13.85
C ILE A 172 -8.94 9.12 -14.68
N GLU A 173 -9.52 8.38 -15.62
CA GLU A 173 -10.63 8.84 -16.45
C GLU A 173 -11.93 9.07 -15.65
N LYS A 174 -12.31 8.12 -14.79
CA LYS A 174 -13.55 8.18 -13.99
C LYS A 174 -13.58 9.41 -13.09
N TYR A 175 -12.46 9.73 -12.46
CA TYR A 175 -12.36 10.82 -11.49
C TYR A 175 -11.77 12.12 -12.06
N LYS A 176 -11.41 12.10 -13.35
CA LYS A 176 -10.85 13.24 -14.08
C LYS A 176 -9.65 13.82 -13.34
N PHE A 177 -8.63 12.99 -13.14
CA PHE A 177 -7.35 13.44 -12.61
C PHE A 177 -6.47 13.94 -13.77
N ASP A 178 -6.30 15.25 -13.85
CA ASP A 178 -5.36 15.87 -14.80
C ASP A 178 -3.93 15.88 -14.22
N GLU A 179 -3.81 15.95 -12.89
CA GLU A 179 -2.58 15.82 -12.14
C GLU A 179 -2.77 14.92 -10.91
N LEU A 180 -1.69 14.30 -10.47
CA LEU A 180 -1.67 13.45 -9.27
C LEU A 180 -0.50 13.84 -8.38
N ASP A 181 -0.77 14.32 -7.17
CA ASP A 181 0.29 14.62 -6.21
C ASP A 181 0.82 13.34 -5.56
N ILE A 182 -0.08 12.48 -5.10
CA ILE A 182 0.31 11.28 -4.35
C ILE A 182 -0.38 10.04 -4.91
N LEU A 183 0.42 9.03 -5.22
CA LEU A 183 -0.04 7.67 -5.47
C LEU A 183 0.56 6.73 -4.42
N THR A 184 -0.29 6.08 -3.63
CA THR A 184 0.10 5.00 -2.72
C THR A 184 -0.43 3.67 -3.23
N ILE A 185 0.41 2.65 -3.25
CA ILE A 185 0.08 1.28 -3.66
C ILE A 185 0.56 0.35 -2.55
N ASP A 186 -0.37 -0.36 -1.93
CA ASP A 186 -0.06 -1.38 -0.93
C ASP A 186 -1.01 -2.55 -1.17
N THR A 187 -0.58 -3.52 -1.99
CA THR A 187 -1.47 -4.59 -2.47
C THR A 187 -0.95 -5.99 -2.16
N GLU A 188 -0.09 -6.11 -1.15
CA GLU A 188 0.44 -7.38 -0.65
C GLU A 188 0.91 -8.27 -1.83
N GLY A 189 1.80 -7.70 -2.66
CA GLY A 189 2.48 -8.40 -3.75
C GLY A 189 1.86 -8.31 -5.16
N TYR A 190 0.90 -7.40 -5.38
CA TYR A 190 0.40 -7.05 -6.72
C TYR A 190 0.89 -5.67 -7.21
N ASP A 191 1.74 -5.00 -6.43
CA ASP A 191 2.17 -3.61 -6.61
C ASP A 191 2.84 -3.39 -7.96
N PHE A 192 3.80 -4.25 -8.31
CA PHE A 192 4.49 -4.15 -9.59
C PHE A 192 3.58 -4.46 -10.78
N GLU A 193 2.55 -5.29 -10.61
CA GLU A 193 1.57 -5.53 -11.66
C GLU A 193 0.77 -4.26 -11.97
N ILE A 194 0.41 -3.48 -10.95
CA ILE A 194 -0.24 -2.17 -11.11
C ILE A 194 0.73 -1.16 -11.72
N ILE A 195 1.95 -1.04 -11.21
CA ILE A 195 2.95 -0.07 -11.70
C ILE A 195 3.22 -0.25 -13.21
N LYS A 196 3.27 -1.49 -13.71
CA LYS A 196 3.44 -1.75 -15.15
C LYS A 196 2.31 -1.20 -16.02
N THR A 197 1.13 -0.96 -15.47
CA THR A 197 -0.04 -0.43 -16.20
C THR A 197 -0.05 1.10 -16.25
N ILE A 198 0.78 1.76 -15.45
CA ILE A 198 0.84 3.22 -15.39
C ILE A 198 1.59 3.75 -16.61
N ASN A 199 0.93 4.61 -17.40
CA ASN A 199 1.59 5.37 -18.44
C ASN A 199 2.15 6.68 -17.86
N PHE A 200 3.40 6.63 -17.36
CA PHE A 200 4.08 7.77 -16.76
C PHE A 200 4.27 8.96 -17.72
N ASN A 201 4.21 8.77 -19.04
CA ASN A 201 4.25 9.89 -19.99
C ASN A 201 2.93 10.68 -20.05
N VAL A 202 1.83 10.10 -19.56
CA VAL A 202 0.50 10.73 -19.48
C VAL A 202 0.26 11.29 -18.10
N ILE A 203 0.58 10.52 -17.05
CA ILE A 203 0.43 10.93 -15.66
C ILE A 203 1.58 10.38 -14.83
N THR A 204 2.38 11.27 -14.27
CA THR A 204 3.43 10.92 -13.30
C THR A 204 3.04 11.52 -11.96
N PRO A 205 2.72 10.68 -10.94
CA PRO A 205 2.49 11.18 -9.58
C PRO A 205 3.72 11.94 -9.08
N SER A 206 3.54 13.08 -8.40
CA SER A 206 4.68 13.81 -7.81
C SER A 206 5.40 12.98 -6.74
N VAL A 207 4.64 12.22 -5.96
CA VAL A 207 5.11 11.22 -5.01
C VAL A 207 4.43 9.88 -5.33
N LEU A 208 5.23 8.85 -5.53
CA LEU A 208 4.76 7.46 -5.63
C LEU A 208 5.33 6.65 -4.48
N ILE A 209 4.46 5.97 -3.73
CA ILE A 209 4.81 5.04 -2.67
C ILE A 209 4.28 3.67 -3.05
N PHE A 210 5.11 2.64 -2.95
CA PHE A 210 4.66 1.26 -3.16
C PHE A 210 5.35 0.27 -2.23
N GLU A 211 4.64 -0.80 -1.89
CA GLU A 211 5.19 -1.88 -1.08
C GLU A 211 6.18 -2.73 -1.93
N ASN A 212 7.42 -2.87 -1.47
CA ASN A 212 8.46 -3.66 -2.13
C ASN A 212 8.77 -5.00 -1.42
N LYS A 213 8.29 -5.18 -0.20
CA LYS A 213 8.52 -6.35 0.66
C LYS A 213 8.10 -7.67 0.02
N HIS A 214 6.97 -7.67 -0.69
CA HIS A 214 6.40 -8.86 -1.34
C HIS A 214 6.87 -9.05 -2.79
N LEU A 215 7.73 -8.15 -3.30
CA LEU A 215 8.27 -8.28 -4.65
C LEU A 215 9.48 -9.22 -4.69
N THR A 216 9.56 -10.02 -5.76
CA THR A 216 10.78 -10.75 -6.05
C THR A 216 11.92 -9.75 -6.35
N LYS A 217 13.17 -10.15 -6.12
CA LYS A 217 14.33 -9.30 -6.48
C LYS A 217 14.34 -8.89 -7.94
N SER A 218 13.91 -9.79 -8.82
CA SER A 218 13.84 -9.53 -10.27
C SER A 218 12.81 -8.45 -10.56
N ASP A 219 11.62 -8.57 -9.98
CA ASP A 219 10.53 -7.62 -10.20
C ASP A 219 10.81 -6.27 -9.57
N TYR A 220 11.38 -6.25 -8.36
CA TYR A 220 11.81 -5.00 -7.76
C TYR A 220 12.91 -4.29 -8.57
N LYS A 221 13.88 -5.03 -9.11
CA LYS A 221 14.90 -4.47 -10.02
C LYS A 221 14.27 -3.89 -11.29
N LYS A 222 13.25 -4.55 -11.86
CA LYS A 222 12.51 -4.02 -13.02
C LYS A 222 11.71 -2.77 -12.64
N CYS A 223 11.05 -2.79 -11.48
CA CYS A 223 10.32 -1.64 -10.93
C CYS A 223 11.25 -0.43 -10.81
N LEU A 224 12.40 -0.57 -10.14
CA LEU A 224 13.40 0.49 -10.02
C LEU A 224 13.93 1.00 -11.37
N LYS A 225 14.04 0.13 -12.39
CA LYS A 225 14.42 0.56 -13.74
C LYS A 225 13.36 1.46 -14.38
N ILE A 226 12.08 1.26 -14.08
CA ILE A 226 11.00 2.15 -14.50
C ILE A 226 11.11 3.46 -13.71
N MET A 227 11.16 3.39 -12.37
CA MET A 227 11.18 4.56 -11.50
C MET A 227 12.33 5.52 -11.82
N LYS A 228 13.54 5.01 -12.06
CA LYS A 228 14.73 5.82 -12.42
C LYS A 228 14.60 6.63 -13.71
N LYS A 229 13.62 6.34 -14.56
CA LYS A 229 13.35 7.12 -15.77
C LYS A 229 12.42 8.31 -15.52
N HIS A 230 11.67 8.27 -14.43
CA HIS A 230 10.58 9.20 -14.15
C HIS A 230 10.78 10.00 -12.87
N TYR A 231 11.68 9.58 -11.98
CA TYR A 231 11.92 10.21 -10.68
C TYR A 231 13.39 10.51 -10.44
N LEU A 232 13.67 11.66 -9.84
CA LEU A 232 15.02 12.06 -9.41
C LEU A 232 15.47 11.37 -8.13
N SER A 233 14.53 11.13 -7.20
CA SER A 233 14.80 10.51 -5.91
C SER A 233 14.01 9.22 -5.71
N ILE A 234 14.70 8.20 -5.19
CA ILE A 234 14.10 6.92 -4.78
C ILE A 234 14.71 6.56 -3.43
N LYS A 235 13.87 6.28 -2.44
CA LYS A 235 14.27 5.86 -1.07
C LYS A 235 13.48 4.62 -0.65
N GLU A 236 14.02 3.87 0.29
CA GLU A 236 13.31 2.78 0.99
C GLU A 236 13.10 3.15 2.46
N ASN A 237 12.15 2.51 3.13
CA ASN A 237 12.09 2.48 4.59
C ASN A 237 12.41 1.07 5.12
N LEU A 238 12.43 0.91 6.44
CA LEU A 238 12.71 -0.38 7.08
C LEU A 238 11.51 -1.35 7.10
N THR A 239 10.31 -0.88 6.76
CA THR A 239 9.08 -1.69 6.74
C THR A 239 8.87 -2.40 5.40
N GLY A 240 9.61 -1.99 4.37
CA GLY A 240 9.55 -2.60 3.04
C GLY A 240 8.68 -1.83 2.07
N ASP A 241 8.72 -0.51 2.17
CA ASP A 241 8.11 0.41 1.22
C ASP A 241 9.19 1.18 0.46
N THR A 242 8.85 1.61 -0.74
CA THR A 242 9.68 2.47 -1.59
C THR A 242 8.94 3.76 -1.89
N ILE A 243 9.60 4.91 -1.70
CA ILE A 243 9.09 6.23 -2.08
C ILE A 243 9.92 6.80 -3.24
N CYS A 244 9.24 7.30 -4.25
CA CYS A 244 9.79 7.91 -5.45
C CYS A 244 9.22 9.34 -5.57
N TYR A 245 10.08 10.33 -5.80
CA TYR A 245 9.68 11.73 -5.84
C TYR A 245 10.70 12.60 -6.59
N ASP A 246 10.25 13.78 -7.02
CA ASP A 246 11.11 14.82 -7.56
C ASP A 246 11.33 15.92 -6.53
N ILE A 247 12.55 16.44 -6.45
CA ILE A 247 12.85 17.58 -5.57
C ILE A 247 12.30 18.83 -6.25
N ARG A 248 11.28 19.47 -5.66
CA ARG A 248 10.79 20.78 -6.09
C ARG A 248 11.65 21.89 -5.52
#